data_AF-A0A940ZQC4-F1
#
_entry.id   AF-A0A940ZQC4-F1
#
_cell.length_a   1.000
_cell.length_b   1.000
_cell.length_c   1.000
_cell.angle_alpha   90.00
_cell.angle_beta   90.00
_cell.angle_gamma   90.00
#
_symmetry.space_group_name_H-M   'P 1'
#
loop_
_entity.id
_entity.type
_entity.pdbx_description
1 polymer ?
#
loop_
_entity_poly.entity_id
_entity_poly.type
_entity_poly.pdbx_seq_one_letter_code
_entity_poly.pdbx_strand_id
1 'polypeptide(L)'
;MQHVFGPVPSRRLGYSLGVDIIPPKYCSYDCVYCQIGKTTHSETARKSFYNPRTIIEQVIEKVSGADVVDIITFSGSGEPTLNADLGFMIREIKQKTSVPVAVITNGSLLCDKDVRDDLGQADIVLPSLDAVSQNVFERINRPHPSLDINAVIEGLKAFRAEYKGQIWLEVMLIKNINDDPYELKKMTEIVLGLNMDRIQLNTVTRPPSEPSAARLTDSDLKEICGMFGPSCEIISTFEKAADIHVETTAASIILETLKRRPLTLDDVVRITGMSPFEAKTRLNILEKEGLITTYVLNDELFYVSS
;
A
#
# COMPACT_ATOMS: atom_id res chain seq x y z
N MET A 1 13.27 17.27 -3.21
CA MET A 1 12.84 16.03 -2.52
C MET A 1 12.46 15.01 -3.58
N GLN A 2 12.82 13.75 -3.36
CA GLN A 2 12.53 12.68 -4.30
C GLN A 2 11.17 12.07 -3.94
N HIS A 3 10.18 12.28 -4.81
CA HIS A 3 8.81 11.76 -4.64
C HIS A 3 8.62 10.41 -5.33
N VAL A 4 9.59 10.02 -6.17
CA VAL A 4 9.53 8.84 -7.00
C VAL A 4 10.63 7.85 -6.60
N PHE A 5 10.24 6.62 -6.29
CA PHE A 5 11.15 5.57 -5.82
C PHE A 5 10.92 4.26 -6.57
N GLY A 6 11.98 3.44 -6.64
CA GLY A 6 11.99 2.24 -7.46
C GLY A 6 12.38 2.51 -8.92
N PRO A 7 11.96 1.65 -9.88
CA PRO A 7 11.00 0.54 -9.71
C PRO A 7 11.45 -0.51 -8.70
N VAL A 8 10.51 -1.07 -7.93
CA VAL A 8 10.78 -2.17 -7.00
C VAL A 8 9.83 -3.34 -7.24
N PRO A 9 10.27 -4.59 -7.01
CA PRO A 9 9.38 -5.74 -7.02
C PRO A 9 8.19 -5.54 -6.07
N SER A 10 6.98 -5.63 -6.62
CA SER A 10 5.70 -5.66 -5.92
C SER A 10 5.19 -7.09 -5.81
N ARG A 11 4.53 -7.42 -4.68
CA ARG A 11 3.86 -8.71 -4.47
C ARG A 11 2.77 -8.97 -5.51
N ARG A 12 2.13 -7.90 -5.99
CA ARG A 12 0.90 -7.96 -6.79
C ARG A 12 0.95 -7.21 -8.13
N LEU A 13 1.87 -6.26 -8.29
CA LEU A 13 1.86 -5.33 -9.43
C LEU A 13 3.13 -5.39 -10.31
N GLY A 14 3.94 -6.45 -10.20
CA GLY A 14 5.20 -6.54 -10.96
C GLY A 14 6.23 -5.52 -10.49
N TYR A 15 7.02 -4.96 -11.41
CA TYR A 15 7.97 -3.88 -11.14
C TYR A 15 7.27 -2.53 -11.07
N SER A 16 7.01 -2.10 -9.85
CA SER A 16 6.23 -0.89 -9.57
C SER A 16 7.15 0.29 -9.30
N LEU A 17 6.99 1.37 -10.06
CA LEU A 17 7.53 2.69 -9.72
C LEU A 17 6.59 3.38 -8.73
N GLY A 18 7.05 3.61 -7.51
CA GLY A 18 6.24 4.23 -6.47
C GLY A 18 6.26 5.76 -6.55
N VAL A 19 5.10 6.40 -6.36
CA VAL A 19 4.93 7.85 -6.35
C VAL A 19 4.30 8.29 -5.04
N ASP A 20 5.09 8.96 -4.20
CA ASP A 20 4.74 9.40 -2.86
C ASP A 20 4.36 10.89 -2.86
N ILE A 21 3.05 11.14 -2.86
CA ILE A 21 2.46 12.48 -3.03
C ILE A 21 1.90 13.06 -1.73
N ILE A 22 2.12 12.40 -0.59
CA ILE A 22 1.60 12.78 0.72
C ILE A 22 2.77 12.85 1.71
N PRO A 23 2.89 13.88 2.55
CA PRO A 23 3.88 13.89 3.61
C PRO A 23 3.64 12.72 4.58
N PRO A 24 4.68 12.16 5.19
CA PRO A 24 4.51 11.04 6.10
C PRO A 24 3.48 11.29 7.20
N LYS A 25 2.66 10.26 7.47
CA LYS A 25 1.70 10.20 8.57
C LYS A 25 0.51 11.18 8.45
N TYR A 26 0.24 11.68 7.24
CA TYR A 26 -1.03 12.30 6.86
C TYR A 26 -1.97 11.22 6.33
N CYS A 27 -2.98 10.88 7.11
CA CYS A 27 -3.90 9.80 6.79
C CYS A 27 -5.24 10.04 7.46
N SER A 28 -6.31 9.57 6.84
CA SER A 28 -7.64 9.55 7.44
C SER A 28 -7.82 8.41 8.46
N TYR A 29 -6.91 7.44 8.50
CA TYR A 29 -6.87 6.30 9.42
C TYR A 29 -5.58 6.28 10.25
N ASP A 30 -5.60 5.62 11.42
CA ASP A 30 -4.44 5.26 12.24
C ASP A 30 -4.37 3.73 12.40
N CYS A 31 -4.26 3.01 11.29
CA CYS A 31 -4.34 1.55 11.30
C CYS A 31 -3.30 0.91 12.24
N VAL A 32 -3.74 -0.05 13.06
CA VAL A 32 -2.88 -0.78 14.03
C VAL A 32 -1.77 -1.60 13.37
N TYR A 33 -1.95 -1.92 12.09
CA TYR A 33 -1.00 -2.70 11.29
C TYR A 33 -0.11 -1.82 10.39
N CYS A 34 -0.24 -0.49 10.45
CA CYS A 34 0.44 0.41 9.51
C CYS A 34 1.96 0.31 9.64
N GLN A 35 2.63 -0.10 8.56
CA GLN A 35 4.10 -0.26 8.52
C GLN A 35 4.87 1.06 8.54
N ILE A 36 4.20 2.20 8.30
CA ILE A 36 4.77 3.56 8.39
C ILE A 36 4.79 4.06 9.85
N GLY A 37 4.01 3.41 10.72
CA GLY A 37 3.79 3.82 12.10
C GLY A 37 2.50 4.64 12.27
N LYS A 38 2.38 5.26 13.45
CA LYS A 38 1.18 5.99 13.88
C LYS A 38 0.96 7.26 13.05
N THR A 39 -0.30 7.53 12.73
CA THR A 39 -0.74 8.77 12.10
C THR A 39 -0.56 9.93 13.07
N THR A 40 0.09 11.01 12.60
CA THR A 40 0.29 12.25 13.39
C THR A 40 -0.54 13.40 12.86
N HIS A 41 -1.05 13.28 11.64
CA HIS A 41 -1.93 14.24 11.00
C HIS A 41 -3.18 13.51 10.50
N SER A 42 -4.16 13.38 11.39
CA SER A 42 -5.46 12.80 11.05
C SER A 42 -6.29 13.82 10.28
N GLU A 43 -6.55 13.55 9.01
CA GLU A 43 -7.14 14.52 8.07
C GLU A 43 -8.17 13.83 7.17
N THR A 44 -9.23 14.56 6.81
CA THR A 44 -10.20 14.16 5.78
C THR A 44 -10.36 15.24 4.70
N ALA A 45 -9.90 16.46 4.97
CA ALA A 45 -9.92 17.55 4.01
C ALA A 45 -8.78 17.41 2.99
N ARG A 46 -9.14 17.46 1.72
CA ARG A 46 -8.19 17.36 0.60
C ARG A 46 -7.44 18.67 0.40
N LYS A 47 -6.15 18.60 0.11
CA LYS A 47 -5.31 19.78 -0.18
C LYS A 47 -4.12 19.42 -1.06
N SER A 48 -3.52 20.42 -1.70
CA SER A 48 -2.25 20.27 -2.40
C SER A 48 -1.10 20.24 -1.39
N PHE A 49 -0.27 19.20 -1.45
CA PHE A 49 0.87 19.04 -0.54
C PHE A 49 2.21 19.44 -1.17
N TYR A 50 2.33 19.28 -2.49
CA TYR A 50 3.56 19.48 -3.25
C TYR A 50 3.24 20.08 -4.62
N ASN A 51 4.25 20.52 -5.36
CA ASN A 51 4.06 20.95 -6.74
C ASN A 51 3.85 19.70 -7.64
N PRO A 52 2.65 19.50 -8.24
CA PRO A 52 2.38 18.30 -9.02
C PRO A 52 3.23 18.21 -10.29
N ARG A 53 3.62 19.35 -10.90
CA ARG A 53 4.43 19.36 -12.13
C ARG A 53 5.81 18.77 -11.89
N THR A 54 6.43 19.12 -10.76
CA THR A 54 7.73 18.56 -10.36
C THR A 54 7.65 17.05 -10.14
N ILE A 55 6.55 16.53 -9.59
CA ILE A 55 6.36 15.09 -9.40
C ILE A 55 6.19 14.38 -10.75
N ILE A 56 5.37 14.95 -11.64
CA ILE A 56 5.16 14.41 -13.00
C ILE A 56 6.50 14.34 -13.75
N GLU A 57 7.32 15.39 -13.71
CA GLU A 57 8.65 15.42 -14.32
C GLU A 57 9.54 14.29 -13.79
N GLN A 58 9.59 14.11 -12.46
CA GLN A 58 10.35 13.00 -11.83
C GLN A 58 9.85 11.62 -12.27
N VAL A 59 8.53 11.44 -12.42
CA VAL A 59 7.95 10.17 -12.88
C VAL A 59 8.40 9.89 -14.31
N ILE A 60 8.27 10.87 -15.22
CA ILE A 60 8.61 10.66 -16.64
C ILE A 60 10.11 10.45 -16.83
N GLU A 61 10.95 11.18 -16.11
CA GLU A 61 12.40 10.96 -16.11
C GLU A 61 12.73 9.53 -15.66
N LYS A 62 12.14 9.07 -14.56
CA LYS A 62 12.40 7.71 -14.04
C LYS A 62 11.85 6.61 -14.94
N VAL A 63 10.69 6.80 -15.55
CA VAL A 63 10.14 5.84 -16.52
C VAL A 63 11.02 5.75 -17.76
N SER A 64 11.55 6.87 -18.24
CA SER A 64 12.38 6.90 -19.46
C SER A 64 13.78 6.31 -19.27
N GLY A 65 14.31 6.37 -18.04
CA GLY A 65 15.64 5.86 -17.69
C GLY A 65 15.66 4.45 -17.08
N ALA A 66 14.50 3.82 -16.87
CA ALA A 66 14.43 2.48 -16.28
C ALA A 66 14.27 1.39 -17.34
N ASP A 67 14.94 0.25 -17.16
CA ASP A 67 14.84 -0.88 -18.09
C ASP A 67 13.42 -1.47 -18.14
N VAL A 68 12.77 -1.59 -16.97
CA VAL A 68 11.44 -2.18 -16.83
C VAL A 68 10.63 -1.41 -15.80
N VAL A 69 9.45 -0.93 -16.22
CA VAL A 69 8.40 -0.40 -15.35
C VAL A 69 7.08 -1.04 -15.76
N ASP A 70 6.59 -1.99 -14.97
CA ASP A 70 5.30 -2.63 -15.25
C ASP A 70 4.13 -1.72 -14.89
N ILE A 71 4.31 -0.89 -13.86
CA ILE A 71 3.27 0.02 -13.38
C ILE A 71 3.83 1.24 -12.64
N ILE A 72 3.10 2.35 -12.66
CA ILE A 72 3.31 3.51 -11.80
C ILE A 72 2.27 3.47 -10.69
N THR A 73 2.68 3.41 -9.42
CA THR A 73 1.76 3.26 -8.29
C THR A 73 1.80 4.47 -7.37
N PHE A 74 0.70 5.21 -7.29
CA PHE A 74 0.47 6.19 -6.24
C PHE A 74 0.23 5.47 -4.92
N SER A 75 1.22 5.54 -4.05
CA SER A 75 1.27 4.91 -2.73
C SER A 75 2.40 5.53 -1.93
N GLY A 76 2.41 5.37 -0.62
CA GLY A 76 3.56 5.81 0.15
C GLY A 76 3.23 6.13 1.58
N SER A 77 3.59 7.34 1.99
CA SER A 77 3.77 7.69 3.39
C SER A 77 2.47 8.15 4.08
N GLY A 78 1.33 8.10 3.39
CA GLY A 78 0.02 8.51 3.88
C GLY A 78 -1.09 8.11 2.91
N GLU A 79 -2.30 8.67 3.08
CA GLU A 79 -3.46 8.37 2.22
C GLU A 79 -3.46 9.22 0.94
N PRO A 80 -3.20 8.64 -0.25
CA PRO A 80 -3.03 9.43 -1.49
C PRO A 80 -4.24 10.27 -1.88
N THR A 81 -5.46 9.84 -1.55
CA THR A 81 -6.70 10.56 -1.91
C THR A 81 -6.86 11.89 -1.17
N LEU A 82 -6.09 12.14 -0.10
CA LEU A 82 -6.01 13.45 0.54
C LEU A 82 -5.33 14.51 -0.35
N ASN A 83 -4.57 14.10 -1.37
CA ASN A 83 -3.97 15.05 -2.30
C ASN A 83 -5.00 15.52 -3.34
N ALA A 84 -5.28 16.81 -3.36
CA ALA A 84 -6.22 17.43 -4.31
C ALA A 84 -5.71 17.38 -5.77
N ASP A 85 -4.40 17.19 -5.98
CA ASP A 85 -3.80 17.15 -7.31
C ASP A 85 -3.72 15.72 -7.90
N LEU A 86 -4.21 14.69 -7.20
CA LEU A 86 -4.07 13.28 -7.59
C LEU A 86 -4.58 13.02 -9.02
N GLY A 87 -5.82 13.38 -9.32
CA GLY A 87 -6.39 13.13 -10.65
C GLY A 87 -5.68 13.92 -11.76
N PHE A 88 -5.21 15.12 -11.48
CA PHE A 88 -4.39 15.90 -12.42
C PHE A 88 -3.08 15.18 -12.73
N MET A 89 -2.36 14.70 -11.70
CA MET A 89 -1.10 13.97 -11.90
C MET A 89 -1.31 12.68 -12.70
N ILE A 90 -2.35 11.89 -12.40
CA ILE A 90 -2.65 10.66 -13.13
C ILE A 90 -2.89 10.96 -14.63
N ARG A 91 -3.74 11.95 -14.93
CA ARG A 91 -4.04 12.33 -16.33
C ARG A 91 -2.80 12.77 -17.09
N GLU A 92 -1.97 13.62 -16.50
CA GLU A 92 -0.76 14.14 -17.15
C GLU A 92 0.30 13.06 -17.38
N ILE A 93 0.46 12.13 -16.43
CA ILE A 93 1.39 11.00 -16.58
C ILE A 93 0.93 10.10 -17.73
N LYS A 94 -0.35 9.72 -17.78
CA LYS A 94 -0.90 8.84 -18.82
C LYS A 94 -0.86 9.45 -20.23
N GLN A 95 -0.76 10.78 -20.35
CA GLN A 95 -0.53 11.43 -21.66
C GLN A 95 0.92 11.32 -22.15
N LYS A 96 1.87 11.02 -21.25
CA LYS A 96 3.32 11.05 -21.54
C LYS A 96 3.96 9.67 -21.52
N THR A 97 3.26 8.64 -21.06
CA THR A 97 3.71 7.25 -21.07
C THR A 97 2.54 6.29 -21.25
N SER A 98 2.83 5.11 -21.80
CA SER A 98 1.88 3.99 -21.91
C SER A 98 1.90 3.06 -20.68
N VAL A 99 2.77 3.31 -19.70
CA VAL A 99 2.82 2.51 -18.47
C VAL A 99 1.52 2.72 -17.68
N PRO A 100 0.83 1.64 -17.25
CA PRO A 100 -0.41 1.76 -16.51
C PRO A 100 -0.20 2.44 -15.14
N VAL A 101 -1.26 3.05 -14.62
CA VAL A 101 -1.26 3.73 -13.33
C VAL A 101 -2.15 2.99 -12.33
N ALA A 102 -1.60 2.70 -11.16
CA ALA A 102 -2.32 2.19 -10.00
C ALA A 102 -2.41 3.21 -8.87
N VAL A 103 -3.47 3.14 -8.06
CA VAL A 103 -3.59 3.87 -6.79
C VAL A 103 -3.92 2.91 -5.67
N ILE A 104 -3.10 2.90 -4.61
CA ILE A 104 -3.43 2.21 -3.36
C ILE A 104 -4.09 3.22 -2.43
N THR A 105 -5.27 2.91 -1.91
CA THR A 105 -6.04 3.82 -1.05
C THR A 105 -6.70 3.04 0.09
N ASN A 106 -6.86 3.66 1.24
CA ASN A 106 -7.63 3.10 2.34
C ASN A 106 -9.16 3.18 2.13
N GLY A 107 -9.61 3.78 1.02
CA GLY A 107 -11.02 3.85 0.61
C GLY A 107 -11.90 4.84 1.40
N SER A 108 -11.37 5.46 2.45
CA SER A 108 -12.13 6.29 3.40
C SER A 108 -12.88 7.47 2.76
N LEU A 109 -12.34 8.05 1.69
CA LEU A 109 -12.88 9.25 1.04
C LEU A 109 -13.70 8.93 -0.22
N LEU A 110 -14.00 7.66 -0.49
CA LEU A 110 -14.78 7.27 -1.68
C LEU A 110 -16.24 7.74 -1.64
N CYS A 111 -16.73 8.23 -0.49
CA CYS A 111 -18.02 8.91 -0.41
C CYS A 111 -18.02 10.26 -1.18
N ASP A 112 -16.86 10.91 -1.31
CA ASP A 112 -16.69 12.13 -2.08
C ASP A 112 -16.61 11.82 -3.59
N LYS A 113 -17.47 12.48 -4.37
CA LYS A 113 -17.51 12.31 -5.83
C LYS A 113 -16.21 12.79 -6.49
N ASP A 114 -15.60 13.85 -5.99
CA ASP A 114 -14.38 14.39 -6.60
C ASP A 114 -13.21 13.42 -6.43
N VAL A 115 -13.17 12.66 -5.32
CA VAL A 115 -12.20 11.57 -5.11
C VAL A 115 -12.43 10.44 -6.11
N ARG A 116 -13.70 10.05 -6.31
CA ARG A 116 -14.04 9.00 -7.28
C ARG A 116 -13.68 9.41 -8.72
N ASP A 117 -13.93 10.66 -9.09
CA ASP A 117 -13.59 11.19 -10.42
C ASP A 117 -12.08 11.20 -10.67
N ASP A 118 -11.29 11.55 -9.64
CA ASP A 118 -9.82 11.52 -9.71
C ASP A 118 -9.27 10.09 -9.79
N LEU A 119 -9.77 9.18 -8.96
CA LEU A 119 -9.40 7.75 -9.02
C LEU A 119 -9.84 7.10 -10.32
N GLY A 120 -10.93 7.59 -10.93
CA GLY A 120 -11.43 7.13 -12.21
C GLY A 120 -10.47 7.31 -13.38
N GLN A 121 -9.38 8.08 -13.20
CA GLN A 121 -8.33 8.27 -14.20
C GLN A 121 -7.29 7.13 -14.20
N ALA A 122 -7.20 6.36 -13.11
CA ALA A 122 -6.27 5.25 -12.97
C ALA A 122 -6.72 4.02 -13.78
N ASP A 123 -5.80 3.09 -14.01
CA ASP A 123 -6.08 1.80 -14.66
C ASP A 123 -6.48 0.73 -13.63
N ILE A 124 -5.88 0.82 -12.43
CA ILE A 124 -6.14 -0.09 -11.31
C ILE A 124 -6.27 0.73 -10.03
N VAL A 125 -7.31 0.45 -9.23
CA VAL A 125 -7.45 1.02 -7.88
C VAL A 125 -7.50 -0.11 -6.88
N LEU A 126 -6.72 0.03 -5.81
CA LEU A 126 -6.57 -0.98 -4.76
C LEU A 126 -7.07 -0.39 -3.43
N PRO A 127 -8.41 -0.36 -3.21
CA PRO A 127 -8.98 0.09 -1.96
C PRO A 127 -8.83 -0.97 -0.87
N SER A 128 -8.78 -0.55 0.40
CA SER A 128 -8.86 -1.44 1.55
C SER A 128 -10.26 -1.42 2.19
N LEU A 129 -10.74 -2.57 2.66
CA LEU A 129 -11.93 -2.71 3.51
C LEU A 129 -11.66 -3.76 4.59
N ASP A 130 -11.10 -3.32 5.72
CA ASP A 130 -10.64 -4.24 6.77
C ASP A 130 -11.69 -4.51 7.86
N ALA A 131 -12.82 -3.81 7.82
CA ALA A 131 -13.92 -3.94 8.75
C ALA A 131 -15.25 -3.66 8.05
N VAL A 132 -16.34 -4.18 8.59
CA VAL A 132 -17.70 -3.87 8.14
C VAL A 132 -18.64 -3.50 9.29
N SER A 133 -18.22 -3.73 10.53
CA SER A 133 -18.86 -3.21 11.73
C SER A 133 -18.08 -2.02 12.30
N GLN A 134 -18.77 -0.97 12.76
CA GLN A 134 -18.14 0.26 13.26
C GLN A 134 -17.16 -0.02 14.42
N ASN A 135 -17.50 -0.94 15.33
CA ASN A 135 -16.61 -1.29 16.44
C ASN A 135 -15.30 -1.93 15.96
N VAL A 136 -15.34 -2.78 14.93
CA VAL A 136 -14.14 -3.40 14.36
C VAL A 136 -13.32 -2.34 13.62
N PHE A 137 -13.98 -1.47 12.86
CA PHE A 137 -13.38 -0.34 12.16
C PHE A 137 -12.59 0.58 13.10
N GLU A 138 -13.16 0.93 14.25
CA GLU A 138 -12.51 1.72 15.29
C GLU A 138 -11.33 1.00 15.95
N ARG A 139 -11.41 -0.33 16.10
CA ARG A 139 -10.32 -1.14 16.68
C ARG A 139 -9.13 -1.29 15.73
N ILE A 140 -9.40 -1.49 14.43
CA ILE A 140 -8.38 -1.82 13.44
C ILE A 140 -7.84 -0.60 12.69
N ASN A 141 -8.71 0.23 12.11
CA ASN A 141 -8.33 1.38 11.29
C ASN A 141 -8.23 2.67 12.10
N ARG A 142 -8.86 2.74 13.28
CA ARG A 142 -8.89 3.95 14.15
C ARG A 142 -9.15 5.21 13.31
N PRO A 143 -10.31 5.27 12.64
CA PRO A 143 -10.58 6.27 11.64
C PRO A 143 -10.69 7.68 12.26
N HIS A 144 -10.51 8.71 11.42
CA HIS A 144 -10.85 10.06 11.81
C HIS A 144 -12.31 10.11 12.32
N PRO A 145 -12.62 10.83 13.42
CA PRO A 145 -13.94 10.76 14.07
C PRO A 145 -15.15 11.13 13.20
N SER A 146 -14.93 11.77 12.05
CA SER A 146 -15.99 12.12 11.10
C SER A 146 -16.35 10.97 10.14
N LEU A 147 -15.65 9.83 10.19
CA LEU A 147 -15.84 8.73 9.27
C LEU A 147 -16.69 7.62 9.90
N ASP A 148 -17.63 7.12 9.12
CA ASP A 148 -18.53 6.01 9.46
C ASP A 148 -18.32 4.87 8.47
N ILE A 149 -18.30 3.62 8.98
CA ILE A 149 -18.01 2.47 8.13
C ILE A 149 -19.06 2.25 7.03
N ASN A 150 -20.33 2.57 7.27
CA ASN A 150 -21.37 2.42 6.26
C ASN A 150 -21.16 3.44 5.13
N ALA A 151 -20.75 4.67 5.46
CA ALA A 151 -20.42 5.67 4.44
C ALA A 151 -19.24 5.23 3.56
N VAL A 152 -18.22 4.57 4.14
CA VAL A 152 -17.10 3.99 3.39
C VAL A 152 -17.59 2.87 2.45
N ILE A 153 -18.43 1.95 2.95
CA ILE A 153 -19.00 0.86 2.14
C ILE A 153 -19.88 1.40 1.00
N GLU A 154 -20.72 2.40 1.26
CA GLU A 154 -21.53 3.03 0.21
C GLU A 154 -20.67 3.80 -0.80
N GLY A 155 -19.59 4.45 -0.35
CA GLY A 155 -18.59 5.06 -1.24
C GLY A 155 -17.94 4.03 -2.16
N LEU A 156 -17.56 2.87 -1.64
CA LEU A 156 -17.03 1.75 -2.44
C LEU A 156 -18.03 1.24 -3.47
N LYS A 157 -19.31 1.08 -3.09
CA LYS A 157 -20.39 0.70 -4.02
C LYS A 157 -20.56 1.71 -5.14
N ALA A 158 -20.63 3.00 -4.79
CA ALA A 158 -20.73 4.08 -5.77
C ALA A 158 -19.53 4.08 -6.73
N PHE A 159 -18.32 3.92 -6.19
CA PHE A 159 -17.11 3.85 -7.00
C PHE A 159 -17.11 2.67 -7.97
N ARG A 160 -17.47 1.45 -7.51
CA ARG A 160 -17.58 0.30 -8.42
C ARG A 160 -18.58 0.53 -9.55
N ALA A 161 -19.72 1.17 -9.28
CA ALA A 161 -20.74 1.42 -10.30
C ALA A 161 -20.25 2.38 -11.41
N GLU A 162 -19.50 3.40 -11.01
CA GLU A 162 -18.98 4.46 -11.89
C GLU A 162 -17.68 4.02 -12.61
N TYR A 163 -16.77 3.35 -11.89
CA TYR A 163 -15.42 3.02 -12.36
C TYR A 163 -15.38 1.81 -13.30
N LYS A 164 -14.67 1.99 -14.42
CA LYS A 164 -14.55 1.00 -15.50
C LYS A 164 -13.21 0.25 -15.53
N GLY A 165 -12.23 0.69 -14.74
CA GLY A 165 -10.98 -0.03 -14.57
C GLY A 165 -11.10 -1.20 -13.60
N GLN A 166 -9.95 -1.75 -13.22
CA GLN A 166 -9.88 -2.89 -12.31
C GLN A 166 -9.85 -2.43 -10.85
N ILE A 167 -10.65 -3.07 -10.00
CA ILE A 167 -10.62 -2.87 -8.55
C ILE A 167 -10.12 -4.14 -7.88
N TRP A 168 -8.99 -4.03 -7.18
CA TRP A 168 -8.43 -5.12 -6.39
C TRP A 168 -8.60 -4.76 -4.91
N LEU A 169 -9.65 -5.29 -4.30
CA LEU A 169 -9.99 -4.99 -2.91
C LEU A 169 -9.01 -5.71 -1.99
N GLU A 170 -8.30 -4.97 -1.14
CA GLU A 170 -7.49 -5.54 -0.07
C GLU A 170 -8.31 -5.67 1.22
N VAL A 171 -8.17 -6.81 1.90
CA VAL A 171 -8.69 -7.04 3.24
C VAL A 171 -7.51 -7.45 4.13
N MET A 172 -7.11 -6.55 5.04
CA MET A 172 -6.09 -6.85 6.05
C MET A 172 -6.74 -7.57 7.25
N LEU A 173 -6.43 -8.86 7.41
CA LEU A 173 -6.89 -9.67 8.54
C LEU A 173 -5.90 -9.58 9.70
N ILE A 174 -6.40 -9.26 10.89
CA ILE A 174 -5.65 -9.14 12.14
C ILE A 174 -6.25 -10.08 13.17
N LYS A 175 -5.39 -10.94 13.70
CA LYS A 175 -5.80 -11.99 14.62
C LYS A 175 -6.46 -11.43 15.88
N ASN A 176 -7.59 -12.00 16.28
CA ASN A 176 -8.47 -11.58 17.36
C ASN A 176 -9.09 -10.17 17.22
N ILE A 177 -9.11 -9.58 16.02
CA ILE A 177 -9.75 -8.28 15.76
C ILE A 177 -10.91 -8.40 14.77
N ASN A 178 -10.64 -8.85 13.56
CA ASN A 178 -11.61 -8.98 12.47
C ASN A 178 -11.66 -10.40 11.87
N ASP A 179 -11.07 -11.38 12.57
CA ASP A 179 -11.09 -12.81 12.23
C ASP A 179 -12.18 -13.59 12.99
N ASP A 180 -13.08 -12.90 13.70
CA ASP A 180 -14.20 -13.57 14.34
C ASP A 180 -15.24 -14.03 13.31
N PRO A 181 -15.89 -15.19 13.49
CA PRO A 181 -16.80 -15.74 12.49
C PRO A 181 -18.00 -14.86 12.14
N TYR A 182 -18.45 -13.98 13.05
CA TYR A 182 -19.61 -13.13 12.82
C TYR A 182 -19.25 -11.93 11.94
N GLU A 183 -18.12 -11.26 12.21
CA GLU A 183 -17.59 -10.21 11.35
C GLU A 183 -17.21 -10.77 9.97
N LEU A 184 -16.52 -11.91 9.91
CA LEU A 184 -16.13 -12.54 8.64
C LEU A 184 -17.33 -12.90 7.77
N LYS A 185 -18.42 -13.39 8.36
CA LYS A 185 -19.65 -13.68 7.63
C LYS A 185 -20.24 -12.41 7.01
N LYS A 186 -20.38 -11.33 7.79
CA LYS A 186 -20.87 -10.04 7.28
C LYS A 186 -19.96 -9.47 6.20
N MET A 187 -18.65 -9.53 6.42
CA MET A 187 -17.65 -9.03 5.48
C MET A 187 -17.74 -9.79 4.17
N THR A 188 -17.89 -11.11 4.21
CA THR A 188 -18.09 -11.96 3.03
C THR A 188 -19.35 -11.54 2.26
N GLU A 189 -20.49 -11.38 2.94
CA GLU A 189 -21.75 -10.96 2.32
C GLU A 189 -21.61 -9.59 1.62
N ILE A 190 -20.96 -8.62 2.27
CA ILE A 190 -20.74 -7.28 1.71
C ILE A 190 -19.77 -7.34 0.53
N VAL A 191 -18.61 -7.95 0.69
CA VAL A 191 -17.55 -8.00 -0.33
C VAL A 191 -18.01 -8.74 -1.59
N LEU A 192 -18.75 -9.83 -1.45
CA LEU A 192 -19.34 -10.52 -2.60
C LEU A 192 -20.37 -9.62 -3.32
N GLY A 193 -21.12 -8.81 -2.59
CA GLY A 193 -22.04 -7.82 -3.17
C GLY A 193 -21.34 -6.65 -3.88
N LEU A 194 -20.07 -6.38 -3.56
CA LEU A 194 -19.27 -5.32 -4.19
C LEU A 194 -18.79 -5.67 -5.61
N ASN A 195 -18.80 -6.94 -6.02
CA ASN A 195 -18.39 -7.37 -7.37
C ASN A 195 -17.00 -6.84 -7.79
N MET A 196 -16.01 -7.01 -6.93
CA MET A 196 -14.62 -6.59 -7.18
C MET A 196 -13.90 -7.57 -8.12
N ASP A 197 -12.98 -7.06 -8.94
CA ASP A 197 -12.26 -7.89 -9.93
C ASP A 197 -11.32 -8.90 -9.24
N ARG A 198 -10.75 -8.49 -8.11
CA ARG A 198 -9.94 -9.34 -7.23
C ARG A 198 -10.21 -8.99 -5.77
N ILE A 199 -10.15 -10.00 -4.91
CA ILE A 199 -10.16 -9.85 -3.45
C ILE A 199 -8.82 -10.37 -2.94
N GLN A 200 -8.06 -9.53 -2.24
CA GLN A 200 -6.71 -9.82 -1.81
C GLN A 200 -6.66 -9.86 -0.29
N LEU A 201 -6.54 -11.07 0.27
CA LEU A 201 -6.35 -11.23 1.71
C LEU A 201 -4.88 -11.00 2.06
N ASN A 202 -4.69 -10.16 3.07
CA ASN A 202 -3.40 -9.89 3.65
C ASN A 202 -3.45 -10.10 5.16
N THR A 203 -2.28 -10.19 5.79
CA THR A 203 -2.13 -10.25 7.24
C THR A 203 -0.84 -9.53 7.62
N VAL A 204 -0.62 -9.31 8.92
CA VAL A 204 0.64 -8.74 9.42
C VAL A 204 1.84 -9.59 8.97
N THR A 205 2.57 -9.09 7.99
CA THR A 205 3.78 -9.72 7.41
C THR A 205 5.00 -8.83 7.53
N ARG A 206 4.84 -7.66 8.14
CA ARG A 206 5.87 -6.67 8.40
C ARG A 206 5.62 -6.03 9.76
N PRO A 207 6.65 -5.45 10.39
CA PRO A 207 6.53 -4.71 11.64
C PRO A 207 5.33 -3.73 11.61
N PRO A 208 4.31 -3.93 12.46
CA PRO A 208 3.13 -3.07 12.53
C PRO A 208 3.36 -1.83 13.42
N SER A 209 2.46 -0.85 13.35
CA SER A 209 2.47 0.32 14.24
C SER A 209 2.14 -0.03 15.69
N GLU A 210 1.28 -1.04 15.90
CA GLU A 210 0.97 -1.60 17.21
C GLU A 210 1.53 -3.02 17.33
N PRO A 211 2.45 -3.30 18.28
CA PRO A 211 3.07 -4.62 18.43
C PRO A 211 2.09 -5.77 18.71
N SER A 212 0.88 -5.46 19.18
CA SER A 212 -0.18 -6.44 19.42
C SER A 212 -0.94 -6.86 18.16
N ALA A 213 -0.77 -6.15 17.03
CA ALA A 213 -1.34 -6.56 15.76
C ALA A 213 -0.65 -7.84 15.27
N ALA A 214 -1.37 -8.95 15.38
CA ALA A 214 -0.82 -10.28 15.12
C ALA A 214 -1.32 -10.86 13.78
N ARG A 215 -0.49 -11.73 13.20
CA ARG A 215 -0.83 -12.43 11.95
C ARG A 215 -1.77 -13.61 12.19
N LEU A 216 -2.58 -13.90 11.17
CA LEU A 216 -3.28 -15.19 11.07
C LEU A 216 -2.31 -16.29 10.62
N THR A 217 -2.71 -17.55 10.87
CA THR A 217 -1.99 -18.70 10.31
C THR A 217 -2.35 -18.89 8.84
N ASP A 218 -1.48 -19.57 8.08
CA ASP A 218 -1.73 -19.85 6.67
C ASP A 218 -2.95 -20.76 6.47
N SER A 219 -3.29 -21.58 7.48
CA SER A 219 -4.51 -22.39 7.47
C SER A 219 -5.76 -21.52 7.58
N ASP A 220 -5.76 -20.58 8.55
CA ASP A 220 -6.89 -19.66 8.75
C ASP A 220 -7.10 -18.78 7.51
N LEU A 221 -6.01 -18.26 6.92
CA LEU A 221 -6.09 -17.47 5.69
C LEU A 221 -6.69 -18.26 4.53
N LYS A 222 -6.34 -19.55 4.37
CA LYS A 222 -6.90 -20.41 3.32
C LYS A 222 -8.39 -20.66 3.52
N GLU A 223 -8.80 -20.90 4.77
CA GLU A 223 -10.22 -21.08 5.10
C GLU A 223 -11.02 -19.81 4.78
N ILE A 224 -10.54 -18.65 5.24
CA ILE A 224 -11.19 -17.37 5.00
C ILE A 224 -11.19 -17.02 3.52
N CYS A 225 -10.10 -17.27 2.80
CA CYS A 225 -10.02 -17.08 1.34
C CYS A 225 -11.10 -17.88 0.61
N GLY A 226 -11.40 -19.09 1.08
CA GLY A 226 -12.49 -19.92 0.54
C GLY A 226 -13.88 -19.31 0.72
N MET A 227 -14.10 -18.52 1.78
CA MET A 227 -15.37 -17.83 2.05
C MET A 227 -15.64 -16.71 1.02
N PHE A 228 -14.60 -15.98 0.62
CA PHE A 228 -14.68 -14.88 -0.36
C PHE A 228 -14.77 -15.37 -1.83
N GLY A 229 -14.75 -16.68 -2.06
CA GLY A 229 -14.98 -17.28 -3.37
C GLY A 229 -13.77 -17.24 -4.32
N PRO A 230 -13.97 -17.56 -5.61
CA PRO A 230 -12.89 -17.85 -6.55
C PRO A 230 -12.06 -16.62 -6.96
N SER A 231 -12.58 -15.41 -6.76
CA SER A 231 -11.85 -14.16 -7.04
C SER A 231 -10.89 -13.77 -5.91
N CYS A 232 -10.85 -14.56 -4.83
CA CYS A 232 -10.02 -14.31 -3.67
C CYS A 232 -8.64 -14.95 -3.79
N GLU A 233 -7.59 -14.18 -3.48
CA GLU A 233 -6.20 -14.61 -3.44
C GLU A 233 -5.51 -14.16 -2.14
N ILE A 234 -4.53 -14.91 -1.68
CA ILE A 234 -3.72 -14.57 -0.49
C ILE A 234 -2.42 -13.92 -0.97
N ILE A 235 -2.14 -12.70 -0.51
CA ILE A 235 -0.97 -11.90 -0.93
C ILE A 235 0.09 -11.74 0.17
N SER A 236 0.01 -12.54 1.24
CA SER A 236 0.91 -12.47 2.40
C SER A 236 2.33 -13.00 2.11
N THR A 237 2.51 -13.83 1.08
CA THR A 237 3.81 -14.40 0.67
C THR A 237 4.34 -13.77 -0.62
N PHE A 238 5.62 -13.43 -0.66
CA PHE A 238 6.29 -12.81 -1.83
C PHE A 238 6.94 -13.92 -2.69
N GLU A 239 6.49 -14.11 -3.93
CA GLU A 239 6.98 -15.23 -4.77
C GLU A 239 7.92 -14.84 -5.92
N LYS A 240 8.08 -13.56 -6.29
CA LYS A 240 8.89 -13.18 -7.46
C LYS A 240 10.28 -12.65 -7.11
N ALA A 241 11.32 -13.29 -7.65
CA ALA A 241 12.66 -12.73 -7.75
C ALA A 241 12.93 -12.37 -9.22
N ALA A 242 13.57 -11.24 -9.49
CA ALA A 242 14.34 -11.08 -10.71
C ALA A 242 15.32 -9.89 -10.63
N ASP A 243 16.45 -10.09 -11.30
CA ASP A 243 17.63 -9.24 -11.40
C ASP A 243 17.34 -7.95 -12.17
N ILE A 244 17.54 -6.79 -11.53
CA ILE A 244 17.55 -5.49 -12.21
C ILE A 244 18.74 -4.67 -11.72
N HIS A 245 19.47 -4.08 -12.67
CA HIS A 245 20.43 -3.03 -12.41
C HIS A 245 19.72 -1.69 -12.35
N VAL A 246 19.63 -1.10 -11.15
CA VAL A 246 19.17 0.28 -11.00
C VAL A 246 20.40 1.19 -10.96
N GLU A 247 20.44 2.19 -11.85
CA GLU A 247 21.52 3.22 -11.96
C GLU A 247 21.74 4.07 -10.70
N THR A 248 20.92 3.90 -9.66
CA THR A 248 21.04 4.64 -8.39
C THR A 248 21.88 3.81 -7.42
N THR A 249 22.72 4.44 -6.59
CA THR A 249 23.55 3.67 -5.64
C THR A 249 22.67 2.80 -4.74
N ALA A 250 23.00 1.52 -4.58
CA ALA A 250 22.18 0.55 -3.83
C ALA A 250 21.76 1.07 -2.43
N ALA A 251 22.60 1.88 -1.78
CA ALA A 251 22.30 2.52 -0.49
C ALA A 251 21.09 3.47 -0.56
N SER A 252 20.99 4.29 -1.60
CA SER A 252 19.87 5.21 -1.79
C SER A 252 18.55 4.47 -1.99
N ILE A 253 18.57 3.36 -2.76
CA ILE A 253 17.39 2.53 -3.00
C ILE A 253 16.91 1.89 -1.70
N ILE A 254 17.84 1.36 -0.89
CA ILE A 254 17.53 0.78 0.42
C ILE A 254 16.88 1.84 1.31
N LEU A 255 17.51 3.00 1.49
CA LEU A 255 17.02 4.04 2.40
C LEU A 255 15.68 4.62 1.93
N GLU A 256 15.51 4.90 0.64
CA GLU A 256 14.24 5.40 0.10
C GLU A 256 13.11 4.38 0.25
N THR A 257 13.41 3.09 0.14
CA THR A 257 12.41 2.04 0.38
C THR A 257 12.10 1.89 1.87
N LEU A 258 13.12 1.92 2.75
CA LEU A 258 12.98 1.80 4.20
C LEU A 258 12.13 2.91 4.83
N LYS A 259 12.11 4.11 4.24
CA LYS A 259 11.21 5.20 4.64
C LYS A 259 9.72 4.85 4.49
N ARG A 260 9.39 3.86 3.65
CA ARG A 260 8.01 3.52 3.24
C ARG A 260 7.61 2.09 3.58
N ARG A 261 8.57 1.22 3.87
CA ARG A 261 8.32 -0.15 4.36
C ARG A 261 9.56 -0.75 5.01
N PRO A 262 9.38 -1.55 6.07
CA PRO A 262 10.42 -2.47 6.54
C PRO A 262 10.88 -3.44 5.45
N LEU A 263 12.16 -3.83 5.49
CA LEU A 263 12.76 -4.78 4.54
C LEU A 263 13.46 -5.91 5.28
N THR A 264 13.39 -7.11 4.72
CA THR A 264 14.25 -8.24 5.12
C THR A 264 15.57 -8.20 4.34
N LEU A 265 16.54 -9.04 4.71
CA LEU A 265 17.77 -9.19 3.92
C LEU A 265 17.44 -9.64 2.48
N ASP A 266 16.50 -10.58 2.33
CA ASP A 266 16.06 -11.09 1.03
C ASP A 266 15.38 -10.01 0.20
N ASP A 267 14.58 -9.14 0.84
CA ASP A 267 14.01 -7.98 0.14
C ASP A 267 15.11 -7.05 -0.38
N VAL A 268 16.15 -6.76 0.41
CA VAL A 268 17.27 -5.93 -0.01
C VAL A 268 17.98 -6.55 -1.20
N VAL A 269 18.33 -7.83 -1.12
CA VAL A 269 18.95 -8.59 -2.21
C VAL A 269 18.12 -8.49 -3.49
N ARG A 270 16.81 -8.74 -3.40
CA ARG A 270 15.90 -8.68 -4.55
C ARG A 270 15.76 -7.28 -5.15
N ILE A 271 15.74 -6.23 -4.32
CA ILE A 271 15.53 -4.85 -4.78
C ILE A 271 16.80 -4.26 -5.40
N THR A 272 17.99 -4.65 -4.91
CA THR A 272 19.26 -4.05 -5.35
C THR A 272 20.08 -4.96 -6.27
N GLY A 273 19.72 -6.24 -6.41
CA GLY A 273 20.51 -7.23 -7.13
C GLY A 273 21.87 -7.56 -6.48
N MET A 274 22.06 -7.20 -5.21
CA MET A 274 23.32 -7.44 -4.50
C MET A 274 23.39 -8.90 -4.04
N SER A 275 24.59 -9.45 -3.92
CA SER A 275 24.75 -10.73 -3.21
C SER A 275 24.33 -10.59 -1.73
N PRO A 276 23.91 -11.68 -1.05
CA PRO A 276 23.56 -11.64 0.37
C PRO A 276 24.68 -11.07 1.26
N PHE A 277 25.95 -11.31 0.90
CA PHE A 277 27.10 -10.80 1.64
C PHE A 277 27.25 -9.27 1.49
N GLU A 278 27.11 -8.74 0.27
CA GLU A 278 27.17 -7.30 0.01
C GLU A 278 26.01 -6.56 0.65
N ALA A 279 24.79 -7.11 0.53
CA ALA A 279 23.59 -6.58 1.16
C ALA A 279 23.76 -6.50 2.68
N LYS A 280 24.24 -7.58 3.32
CA LYS A 280 24.48 -7.61 4.76
C LYS A 280 25.56 -6.63 5.20
N THR A 281 26.67 -6.54 4.45
CA THR A 281 27.72 -5.55 4.70
C THR A 281 27.17 -4.13 4.64
N ARG A 282 26.34 -3.82 3.63
CA ARG A 282 25.72 -2.50 3.49
C ARG A 282 24.77 -2.18 4.63
N LEU A 283 23.91 -3.12 5.01
CA LEU A 283 22.97 -2.94 6.12
C LEU A 283 23.70 -2.71 7.44
N ASN A 284 24.78 -3.44 7.70
CA ASN A 284 25.62 -3.21 8.89
C ASN A 284 26.25 -1.82 8.92
N ILE A 285 26.62 -1.24 7.76
CA ILE A 285 27.13 0.13 7.68
C ILE A 285 26.02 1.12 8.03
N LEU A 286 24.83 0.98 7.41
CA LEU A 286 23.69 1.86 7.67
C LEU A 286 23.23 1.80 9.13
N GLU A 287 23.27 0.63 9.76
CA GLU A 287 22.94 0.44 11.18
C GLU A 287 23.98 1.12 12.08
N LYS A 288 25.28 0.98 11.78
CA LYS A 288 26.36 1.69 12.50
C LYS A 288 26.29 3.21 12.36
N GLU A 289 25.81 3.70 11.21
CA GLU A 289 25.54 5.12 10.96
C GLU A 289 24.26 5.61 11.65
N GLY A 290 23.49 4.72 12.29
CA GLY A 290 22.24 5.05 12.99
C GLY A 290 21.07 5.36 12.05
N LEU A 291 21.21 5.09 10.75
CA LEU A 291 20.17 5.37 9.75
C LEU A 291 19.05 4.34 9.75
N ILE A 292 19.33 3.13 10.24
CA ILE A 292 18.38 2.04 10.35
C ILE A 292 18.50 1.33 11.70
N THR A 293 17.44 0.67 12.12
CA THR A 293 17.43 -0.26 13.26
C THR A 293 16.87 -1.62 12.83
N THR A 294 16.92 -2.59 13.74
CA THR A 294 16.42 -3.95 13.50
C THR A 294 15.19 -4.26 14.35
N TYR A 295 14.29 -5.08 13.79
CA TYR A 295 13.06 -5.54 14.43
C TYR A 295 12.86 -7.02 14.11
N VAL A 296 12.54 -7.84 15.10
CA VAL A 296 12.25 -9.28 14.89
C VAL A 296 10.75 -9.52 14.94
N LEU A 297 10.19 -10.11 13.89
CA LEU A 297 8.78 -10.47 13.79
C LEU A 297 8.67 -11.92 13.29
N ASN A 298 8.04 -12.81 14.08
CA ASN A 298 7.89 -14.24 13.74
C ASN A 298 9.20 -14.91 13.33
N ASP A 299 10.25 -14.75 14.13
CA ASP A 299 11.61 -15.28 13.89
C ASP A 299 12.34 -14.73 12.64
N GLU A 300 11.76 -13.75 11.95
CA GLU A 300 12.35 -13.06 10.81
C GLU A 300 12.87 -11.67 11.20
N LEU A 301 14.09 -11.34 10.75
CA LEU A 301 14.74 -10.05 11.00
C LEU A 301 14.37 -9.04 9.92
N PHE A 302 13.80 -7.92 10.35
CA PHE A 302 13.49 -6.76 9.53
C PHE A 302 14.43 -5.60 9.87
N TYR A 303 14.82 -4.86 8.83
CA TYR A 303 15.44 -3.56 8.92
C TYR A 303 14.36 -2.48 8.77
N VAL A 304 14.42 -1.47 9.62
CA VAL A 304 13.47 -0.35 9.65
C VAL A 304 14.25 0.97 9.63
N SER A 305 13.69 2.01 9.01
CA SER A 305 14.26 3.36 9.13
C SER A 305 14.26 3.79 10.60
N SER A 306 15.37 4.37 11.05
CA SER A 306 15.43 5.10 12.32
C SER A 306 14.57 6.36 12.29
#